data_AF-A0A1H7ZF94-F1
#
_entry.id   AF-A0A1H7ZF94-F1
#
_cell.length_a   1.000
_cell.length_b   1.000
_cell.length_c   1.000
_cell.angle_alpha   90.00
_cell.angle_beta   90.00
_cell.angle_gamma   90.00
#
_symmetry.space_group_name_H-M   'P 1'
#
loop_
_entity.id
_entity.type
_entity.pdbx_description
1 polymer ?
#
loop_
_entity_poly.entity_id
_entity_poly.type
_entity_poly.pdbx_seq_one_letter_code
_entity_poly.pdbx_strand_id
1 'polypeptide(L)'
;MTAEDVAQALKTAGFCGIEADQGTVYARVVPQAPEFRVEPGDGGWWLVLPWNVTPPPEALALWNARMGAARMAVQQGEARLVMPFAGPEVLPRWAALAGEAEALFVAWRRGRRDVEGM
;
A
#
# COMPACT_ATOMS: atom_id res chain seq x y z
N MET A 1 19.48 -1.50 -7.45
CA MET A 1 18.38 -0.52 -7.44
C MET A 1 18.53 0.35 -6.21
N THR A 2 18.85 1.62 -6.41
CA THR A 2 18.96 2.66 -5.37
C THR A 2 17.61 3.34 -5.14
N ALA A 3 17.48 4.15 -4.09
CA ALA A 3 16.28 4.96 -3.87
C ALA A 3 16.01 5.93 -5.05
N GLU A 4 17.05 6.42 -5.71
CA GLU A 4 16.93 7.26 -6.90
C GLU A 4 16.34 6.49 -8.09
N ASP A 5 16.80 5.25 -8.33
CA ASP A 5 16.22 4.37 -9.35
C ASP A 5 14.73 4.12 -9.10
N VAL A 6 14.36 3.86 -7.83
CA VAL A 6 12.97 3.68 -7.42
C VAL A 6 12.15 4.96 -7.66
N ALA A 7 12.65 6.11 -7.22
CA ALA A 7 11.96 7.39 -7.41
C ALA A 7 11.74 7.69 -8.90
N GLN A 8 12.74 7.40 -9.74
CA GLN A 8 12.61 7.57 -11.19
C GLN A 8 11.60 6.60 -11.82
N ALA A 9 11.56 5.35 -11.36
CA ALA A 9 10.56 4.37 -11.79
C ALA A 9 9.13 4.85 -11.44
N LEU A 10 8.93 5.37 -10.23
CA LEU A 10 7.64 5.92 -9.78
C LEU A 10 7.23 7.15 -10.62
N LYS A 11 8.15 8.08 -10.88
CA LYS A 11 7.88 9.24 -11.75
C LYS A 11 7.44 8.80 -13.14
N THR A 12 8.14 7.82 -13.71
CA THR A 12 7.88 7.30 -15.06
C THR A 12 6.52 6.60 -15.14
N ALA A 13 6.11 5.91 -14.07
CA ALA A 13 4.81 5.27 -13.97
C ALA A 13 3.65 6.24 -13.64
N GLY A 14 3.93 7.54 -13.47
CA GLY A 14 2.92 8.57 -13.29
C GLY A 14 2.46 8.79 -11.84
N PHE A 15 3.19 8.28 -10.85
CA PHE A 15 2.92 8.59 -9.44
C PHE A 15 3.29 10.04 -9.11
N CYS A 16 2.70 10.58 -8.04
CA CYS A 16 2.91 11.96 -7.60
C CYS A 16 3.37 12.06 -6.15
N GLY A 17 3.84 13.25 -5.74
CA GLY A 17 4.31 13.48 -4.36
C GLY A 17 5.51 12.62 -3.99
N ILE A 18 6.47 12.46 -4.93
CA ILE A 18 7.59 11.54 -4.78
C ILE A 18 8.71 12.20 -3.98
N GLU A 19 9.04 11.64 -2.83
CA GLU A 19 10.07 12.12 -1.91
C GLU A 19 10.96 10.96 -1.47
N ALA A 20 12.29 11.14 -1.50
CA ALA A 20 13.23 10.14 -1.01
C ALA A 20 13.84 10.63 0.30
N ASP A 21 13.69 9.85 1.37
CA ASP A 21 14.23 10.17 2.69
C ASP A 21 14.80 8.90 3.35
N GLN A 22 16.04 9.01 3.85
CA GLN A 22 16.74 7.94 4.58
C GLN A 22 16.68 6.54 3.94
N GLY A 23 16.71 6.47 2.60
CA GLY A 23 16.66 5.20 1.86
C GLY A 23 15.25 4.63 1.66
N THR A 24 14.20 5.37 2.01
CA THR A 24 12.80 5.08 1.72
C THR A 24 12.27 6.07 0.70
N VAL A 25 11.41 5.63 -0.23
CA VAL A 25 10.79 6.51 -1.22
C VAL A 25 9.29 6.59 -0.99
N TYR A 26 8.79 7.77 -0.67
CA TYR A 26 7.37 8.06 -0.47
C TYR A 26 6.74 8.49 -1.79
N ALA A 27 5.48 8.12 -2.01
CA ALA A 27 4.72 8.48 -3.20
C ALA A 27 3.20 8.30 -2.99
N ARG A 28 2.41 8.85 -3.91
CA ARG A 28 0.95 8.70 -3.96
C ARG A 28 0.51 8.26 -5.36
N VAL A 29 -0.51 7.40 -5.41
CA VAL A 29 -1.12 6.93 -6.67
C VAL A 29 -1.75 8.10 -7.43
N VAL A 30 -2.47 8.95 -6.70
CA VAL A 30 -3.05 10.22 -7.16
C VAL A 30 -2.93 11.24 -6.02
N PRO A 31 -3.04 12.57 -6.28
CA PRO A 31 -2.76 13.59 -5.25
C PRO A 31 -3.56 13.44 -3.95
N GLN A 32 -4.78 12.92 -4.04
CA GLN A 32 -5.71 12.70 -2.94
C GLN A 32 -5.61 11.31 -2.28
N ALA A 33 -4.85 10.38 -2.89
CA ALA A 33 -4.69 9.03 -2.35
C ALA A 33 -3.77 9.04 -1.13
N PRO A 34 -3.90 8.05 -0.23
CA PRO A 34 -2.96 7.87 0.86
C PRO A 34 -1.54 7.66 0.33
N GLU A 35 -0.58 8.12 1.12
CA GLU A 35 0.83 7.95 0.84
C GLU A 35 1.26 6.51 1.09
N PHE A 36 1.94 5.93 0.10
CA PHE A 36 2.68 4.70 0.27
C PHE A 36 4.17 4.99 0.27
N ARG A 37 4.93 4.02 0.76
CA ARG A 37 6.38 4.08 0.77
C ARG A 37 6.96 2.84 0.12
N VAL A 38 8.15 3.00 -0.45
CA VAL A 38 8.98 1.94 -0.99
C VAL A 38 10.18 1.83 -0.08
N GLU A 39 10.24 0.76 0.70
CA GLU A 39 11.27 0.56 1.71
C GLU A 39 12.10 -0.70 1.39
N PRO A 40 13.41 -0.72 1.73
CA PRO A 40 14.20 -1.93 1.63
C PRO A 40 13.75 -2.94 2.70
N GLY A 41 13.66 -4.22 2.32
CA GLY A 41 13.38 -5.34 3.20
C GLY A 41 14.24 -6.55 2.86
N ASP A 42 14.07 -7.64 3.62
CA ASP A 42 14.77 -8.89 3.37
C ASP A 42 14.43 -9.40 1.96
N GLY A 43 15.43 -9.39 1.07
CA GLY A 43 15.30 -9.86 -0.31
C GLY A 43 14.92 -8.80 -1.36
N GLY A 44 14.86 -7.52 -1.02
CA GLY A 44 14.69 -6.45 -2.02
C GLY A 44 13.83 -5.28 -1.55
N TRP A 45 13.30 -4.52 -2.49
CA TRP A 45 12.42 -3.39 -2.20
C TRP A 45 10.97 -3.85 -2.05
N TRP A 46 10.22 -3.17 -1.20
CA TRP A 46 8.82 -3.48 -0.91
C TRP A 46 7.97 -2.23 -1.02
N LEU A 47 6.84 -2.36 -1.72
CA LEU A 47 5.77 -1.37 -1.73
C LEU A 47 4.93 -1.56 -0.47
N VAL A 48 4.77 -0.50 0.31
CA VAL A 48 4.09 -0.53 1.60
C VAL A 48 3.11 0.62 1.69
N LEU A 49 1.82 0.30 1.77
CA LEU A 49 0.76 1.28 2.01
C LEU A 49 0.21 1.08 3.42
N PRO A 50 0.58 1.92 4.40
CA PRO A 50 0.09 1.81 5.77
C PRO A 50 -1.36 2.29 5.89
N TRP A 51 -2.11 1.65 6.79
CA TRP A 51 -3.44 2.09 7.19
C TRP A 51 -3.57 2.11 8.71
N ASN A 52 -4.07 3.22 9.23
CA ASN A 52 -4.28 3.45 10.67
C ASN A 52 -5.53 2.71 11.21
N VAL A 53 -5.87 1.55 10.66
CA VAL A 53 -7.00 0.73 11.11
C VAL A 53 -6.59 -0.73 11.19
N THR A 54 -7.08 -1.42 12.22
CA THR A 54 -6.96 -2.87 12.35
C THR A 54 -8.22 -3.51 11.74
N PRO A 55 -8.17 -4.07 10.53
CA PRO A 55 -9.27 -4.83 9.96
C PRO A 55 -9.44 -6.15 10.71
N PRO A 56 -10.65 -6.72 10.73
CA PRO A 56 -10.87 -7.97 11.42
C PRO A 56 -10.20 -9.15 10.67
N PRO A 57 -9.80 -10.22 11.38
CA PRO A 57 -8.99 -11.31 10.81
C PRO A 57 -9.61 -12.00 9.59
N GLU A 58 -10.93 -12.15 9.56
CA GLU A 58 -11.65 -12.76 8.43
C GLU A 58 -11.53 -11.93 7.15
N ALA A 59 -11.44 -10.61 7.30
CA ALA A 59 -11.36 -9.68 6.19
C ALA A 59 -9.93 -9.64 5.61
N LEU A 60 -8.93 -9.74 6.47
CA LEU A 60 -7.53 -9.99 6.07
C LEU A 60 -7.39 -11.30 5.31
N ALA A 61 -8.00 -12.38 5.82
CA ALA A 61 -7.96 -13.70 5.20
C ALA A 61 -8.64 -13.70 3.82
N LEU A 62 -9.81 -13.05 3.70
CA LEU A 62 -10.53 -12.93 2.44
C LEU A 62 -9.71 -12.16 1.39
N TRP A 63 -9.08 -11.06 1.78
CA TRP A 63 -8.20 -10.30 0.88
C TRP A 63 -7.01 -11.15 0.43
N ASN A 64 -6.29 -11.75 1.39
CA ASN A 64 -5.09 -12.53 1.12
C ASN A 64 -5.36 -13.77 0.25
N ALA A 65 -6.54 -14.38 0.38
CA ALA A 65 -6.98 -15.48 -0.47
C ALA A 65 -7.24 -15.04 -1.93
N ARG A 66 -7.61 -13.77 -2.15
CA ARG A 66 -7.95 -13.24 -3.48
C ARG A 66 -6.78 -12.56 -4.19
N MET A 67 -5.93 -11.83 -3.46
CA MET A 67 -5.06 -10.82 -4.07
C MET A 67 -3.57 -11.19 -4.21
N GLY A 68 -3.18 -12.42 -3.89
CA GLY A 68 -1.97 -13.14 -4.36
C GLY A 68 -0.60 -12.42 -4.23
N ALA A 69 -0.40 -11.37 -5.01
CA ALA A 69 0.80 -10.54 -5.11
C ALA A 69 0.84 -9.38 -4.09
N ALA A 70 -0.31 -8.81 -3.72
CA ALA A 70 -0.38 -7.78 -2.67
C ALA A 70 -1.13 -8.33 -1.46
N ARG A 71 -0.43 -8.44 -0.34
CA ARG A 71 -0.97 -9.04 0.89
C ARG A 71 -1.24 -7.95 1.91
N MET A 72 -2.29 -8.15 2.70
CA MET A 72 -2.45 -7.38 3.93
C MET A 72 -1.60 -8.02 5.02
N ALA A 73 -0.73 -7.22 5.62
CA ALA A 73 0.06 -7.56 6.79
C ALA A 73 -0.31 -6.65 7.95
N VAL A 74 -0.17 -7.12 9.19
CA VAL A 74 -0.31 -6.29 10.39
C VAL A 74 1.07 -6.09 11.00
N GLN A 75 1.47 -4.84 11.24
CA GLN A 75 2.67 -4.51 12.02
C GLN A 75 2.31 -3.48 13.07
N GLN A 76 2.69 -3.76 14.32
CA GLN A 76 2.42 -2.89 15.48
C GLN A 76 0.93 -2.53 15.65
N GLY A 77 0.02 -3.44 15.25
CA GLY A 77 -1.43 -3.22 15.34
C GLY A 77 -2.04 -2.51 14.14
N GLU A 78 -1.23 -2.03 13.20
CA GLU A 78 -1.70 -1.34 11.99
C GLU A 78 -1.66 -2.27 10.78
N ALA A 79 -2.73 -2.27 9.99
CA ALA A 79 -2.73 -3.00 8.72
C ALA A 79 -1.99 -2.22 7.64
N ARG A 80 -1.41 -2.95 6.71
CA ARG A 80 -0.70 -2.38 5.57
C ARG A 80 -0.78 -3.32 4.38
N LEU A 81 -0.85 -2.72 3.18
CA LEU A 81 -0.65 -3.47 1.95
C LEU A 81 0.84 -3.62 1.76
N VAL A 82 1.28 -4.84 1.50
CA VAL A 82 2.66 -5.10 1.14
C VAL A 82 2.71 -5.85 -0.19
N MET A 83 3.60 -5.41 -1.07
CA MET A 83 3.85 -6.06 -2.36
C MET A 83 5.34 -5.98 -2.70
N PRO A 84 6.00 -7.08 -3.12
CA PRO A 84 7.39 -7.02 -3.56
C PRO A 84 7.56 -6.07 -4.75
N PHE A 85 8.57 -5.20 -4.67
CA PHE A 85 8.96 -4.33 -5.77
C PHE A 85 10.08 -4.98 -6.59
N ALA A 86 9.70 -5.88 -7.50
CA ALA A 86 10.64 -6.57 -8.39
C ALA A 86 11.17 -5.67 -9.52
N GLY A 87 10.43 -4.63 -9.88
CA GLY A 87 10.73 -3.71 -10.97
C GLY A 87 9.54 -2.82 -11.34
N PRO A 88 9.73 -1.84 -12.23
CA PRO A 88 8.69 -0.88 -12.63
C PRO A 88 7.44 -1.55 -13.23
N GLU A 89 7.56 -2.75 -13.79
CA GLU A 89 6.45 -3.51 -14.38
C GLU A 89 5.34 -3.86 -13.38
N VAL A 90 5.65 -3.86 -12.08
CA VAL A 90 4.67 -4.19 -11.04
C VAL A 90 3.83 -2.98 -10.62
N LEU A 91 4.23 -1.76 -11.01
CA LEU A 91 3.63 -0.51 -10.58
C LEU A 91 2.19 -0.28 -11.06
N PRO A 92 1.79 -0.63 -12.31
CA PRO A 92 0.39 -0.54 -12.71
C PRO A 92 -0.51 -1.45 -11.86
N ARG A 93 -0.01 -2.65 -11.52
CA ARG A 93 -0.72 -3.59 -10.64
C ARG A 93 -0.84 -3.05 -9.22
N TRP A 94 0.23 -2.44 -8.70
CA TRP A 94 0.19 -1.76 -7.41
C TRP A 94 -0.87 -0.66 -7.35
N ALA A 95 -0.92 0.21 -8.36
CA ALA A 95 -1.89 1.30 -8.43
C ALA A 95 -3.34 0.79 -8.39
N ALA A 96 -3.65 -0.27 -9.15
CA ALA A 96 -4.96 -0.91 -9.13
C ALA A 96 -5.31 -1.49 -7.75
N LEU A 97 -4.40 -2.27 -7.17
CA LEU A 97 -4.61 -2.93 -5.87
C LEU A 97 -4.70 -1.94 -4.71
N ALA A 98 -3.93 -0.85 -4.75
CA ALA A 98 -4.00 0.23 -3.77
C ALA A 98 -5.37 0.92 -3.79
N GLY A 99 -5.91 1.19 -4.99
CA GLY A 99 -7.26 1.76 -5.14
C GLY A 99 -8.37 0.82 -4.69
N GLU A 100 -8.28 -0.48 -5.04
CA GLU A 100 -9.24 -1.48 -4.56
C GLU A 100 -9.21 -1.64 -3.04
N ALA A 101 -8.00 -1.67 -2.47
CA ALA A 101 -7.84 -1.75 -1.03
C ALA A 101 -8.43 -0.51 -0.35
N GLU A 102 -8.13 0.70 -0.83
CA GLU A 102 -8.69 1.95 -0.31
C GLU A 102 -10.23 1.92 -0.28
N ALA A 103 -10.88 1.53 -1.38
CA ALA A 103 -12.34 1.43 -1.45
C ALA A 103 -12.90 0.48 -0.38
N LEU A 104 -12.26 -0.67 -0.20
CA LEU A 104 -12.64 -1.69 0.78
C LEU A 104 -12.40 -1.22 2.22
N PHE A 105 -11.31 -0.50 2.51
CA PHE A 105 -11.07 0.10 3.83
C PHE A 105 -12.03 1.25 4.14
N VAL A 106 -12.36 2.09 3.16
CA VAL A 106 -13.36 3.15 3.34
C VAL A 106 -14.72 2.55 3.66
N ALA A 107 -15.11 1.48 2.97
CA ALA A 107 -16.35 0.75 3.26
C ALA A 107 -16.34 0.19 4.70
N TRP A 108 -15.25 -0.41 5.16
CA TRP A 108 -15.13 -0.88 6.55
C TRP A 108 -15.19 0.25 7.57
N ARG A 109 -14.47 1.35 7.34
CA ARG A 109 -14.50 2.51 8.25
C ARG A 109 -15.90 3.09 8.37
N ARG A 110 -16.67 3.12 7.28
CA ARG A 110 -18.08 3.56 7.30
C ARG A 110 -18.96 2.56 8.04
N GLY A 111 -18.86 1.27 7.72
CA GLY A 111 -19.63 0.21 8.38
C GLY A 111 -19.39 0.12 9.90
N ARG A 112 -18.18 0.41 10.39
CA ARG A 112 -17.91 0.49 11.83
C ARG A 112 -18.55 1.71 12.51
N ARG A 113 -18.67 2.85 11.83
CA ARG A 113 -19.36 4.02 12.40
C ARG A 113 -20.85 3.78 12.59
N ASP A 114 -21.49 3.01 11.71
CA ASP A 114 -22.89 2.61 11.85
C ASP A 114 -23.12 1.67 13.05
N VAL A 115 -22.11 0.90 13.46
CA VAL A 115 -22.18 -0.05 14.57
C VAL A 115 -21.77 0.59 15.91
N GLU A 116 -20.79 1.48 15.93
CA GLU A 116 -20.28 2.13 17.15
C GLU A 116 -20.96 3.48 17.46
N GLY A 117 -21.80 3.99 16.56
CA GLY A 117 -22.61 5.20 16.74
C GLY A 117 -24.04 4.95 17.23
N MET A 118 -24.35 3.72 17.65
CA MET A 118 -25.65 3.31 18.19
C MET A 118 -25.54 2.96 19.68
#